data_AF-A0A2E8PYA1-F1
#
_entry.id   AF-A0A2E8PYA1-F1
#
_cell.length_a   1.000
_cell.length_b   1.000
_cell.length_c   1.000
_cell.angle_alpha   90.00
_cell.angle_beta   90.00
_cell.angle_gamma   90.00
#
_symmetry.space_group_name_H-M   'P 1'
#
loop_
_entity.id
_entity.type
_entity.pdbx_description
1 polymer ?
#
loop_
_entity_poly.entity_id
_entity_poly.type
_entity_poly.pdbx_seq_one_letter_code
_entity_poly.pdbx_strand_id
1 'polypeptide(L)'
;MGIQIGESPGKIVSLQKDIIRFGGSVFLAKVYILELRIEDFSVLDLNHKSADNLTVAGKRFLLIVAIGLGLTLFWDSTLLRPVKLLVVLVHEMWHGLLSLAAGVRLDSIEVSWNESGKTLVTGDFSTVGFMAAVSAGYIGCAFTGALLLRQSLVGRLERVSLILFAVLLIYFSWLFTSPLDTAFYTGTGYGLAFLVLAGLGQRPARGALTTVGVFFLFYSLFDLFDFTRDVDSTDAAILASYLGSDALKDGSVGFTAVTISLIWTAIILLVSYLLLAPAVREAVHYAEPEAPEDDVAGPAQGAAEFDMPADPGASIPADPNSPGMVAQAPGFEEPPEAEAMAGAGLDTGWNSPE
;
A
#
# COMPACT_ATOMS: atom_id res chain seq x y z
N MET A 1 -1.92 -9.14 31.30
CA MET A 1 -1.81 -10.48 31.95
C MET A 1 -2.03 -11.51 30.85
N GLY A 2 -1.16 -12.43 30.47
CA GLY A 2 0.15 -12.92 30.87
C GLY A 2 0.32 -14.22 30.06
N ILE A 3 1.53 -14.59 29.64
CA ILE A 3 1.73 -15.82 28.85
C ILE A 3 1.21 -17.01 29.68
N GLN A 4 0.10 -17.65 29.27
CA GLN A 4 -0.27 -18.95 29.83
C GLN A 4 0.53 -20.02 29.12
N ILE A 5 1.61 -20.42 29.77
CA ILE A 5 2.36 -21.62 29.47
C ILE A 5 1.62 -22.79 30.14
N GLY A 6 1.03 -23.70 29.35
CA GLY A 6 0.47 -24.93 29.90
C GLY A 6 1.57 -25.91 30.34
N GLU A 7 1.50 -26.45 31.56
CA GLU A 7 2.51 -27.38 32.14
C GLU A 7 2.43 -28.84 31.63
N SER A 8 1.80 -29.11 30.48
CA SER A 8 1.60 -30.46 29.93
C SER A 8 2.48 -30.72 28.71
N PRO A 9 2.90 -31.98 28.42
CA PRO A 9 3.60 -32.31 27.18
C PRO A 9 2.80 -31.82 25.97
N GLY A 10 3.41 -30.92 25.18
CA GLY A 10 2.74 -30.12 24.14
C GLY A 10 2.35 -28.71 24.61
N LYS A 11 3.34 -27.93 25.08
CA LYS A 11 3.19 -26.59 25.67
C LYS A 11 2.40 -25.65 24.74
N ILE A 12 1.21 -25.23 25.17
CA ILE A 12 0.45 -24.17 24.49
C ILE A 12 1.02 -22.83 24.96
N VAL A 13 1.32 -21.95 24.00
CA VAL A 13 1.78 -20.58 24.23
C VAL A 13 0.75 -19.65 23.60
N SER A 14 0.29 -18.69 24.39
CA SER A 14 -0.60 -17.62 23.94
C SER A 14 0.18 -16.32 23.90
N LEU A 15 0.29 -15.71 22.72
CA LEU A 15 0.71 -14.32 22.54
C LEU A 15 -0.57 -13.48 22.54
N GLN A 16 -0.82 -12.74 23.62
CA GLN A 16 -2.04 -11.94 23.78
C GLN A 16 -1.66 -10.49 24.06
N LYS A 17 -2.30 -9.58 23.33
CA LYS A 17 -2.17 -8.14 23.51
C LYS A 17 -3.53 -7.53 23.83
N ASP A 18 -3.57 -6.70 24.88
CA ASP A 18 -4.77 -5.98 25.30
C ASP A 18 -4.89 -4.59 24.64
N ILE A 19 -6.06 -3.95 24.81
CA ILE A 19 -6.58 -2.76 24.12
C ILE A 19 -5.55 -1.64 23.85
N ILE A 20 -5.52 -1.14 22.61
CA ILE A 20 -4.87 0.13 22.24
C ILE A 20 -5.81 1.33 22.49
N ARG A 21 -5.46 2.23 23.41
CA ARG A 21 -6.15 3.53 23.61
C ARG A 21 -5.14 4.65 23.89
N PHE A 22 -5.34 5.88 23.39
CA PHE A 22 -4.54 7.00 23.90
C PHE A 22 -4.98 7.38 25.32
N GLY A 23 -3.99 7.68 26.14
CA GLY A 23 -4.10 8.43 27.38
C GLY A 23 -2.98 9.48 27.47
N GLY A 24 -3.32 10.71 27.89
CA GLY A 24 -2.41 11.77 28.35
C GLY A 24 -1.46 12.40 27.31
N SER A 25 -0.50 11.64 26.81
CA SER A 25 0.66 12.20 26.07
C SER A 25 0.30 12.70 24.66
N VAL A 26 -0.73 12.12 24.02
CA VAL A 26 -1.28 12.66 22.76
C VAL A 26 -2.28 13.78 22.99
N PHE A 27 -2.80 13.97 24.21
CA PHE A 27 -3.44 15.24 24.53
C PHE A 27 -2.41 16.38 24.46
N LEU A 28 -1.19 16.18 24.98
CA LEU A 28 -0.12 17.17 24.84
C LEU A 28 0.34 17.33 23.39
N ALA A 29 0.52 16.25 22.61
CA ALA A 29 0.82 16.39 21.18
C ALA A 29 -0.33 17.04 20.39
N LYS A 30 -1.60 16.73 20.70
CA LYS A 30 -2.79 17.41 20.14
C LYS A 30 -2.83 18.87 20.51
N VAL A 31 -2.54 19.22 21.77
CA VAL A 31 -2.48 20.60 22.26
C VAL A 31 -1.34 21.33 21.57
N TYR A 32 -0.12 20.79 21.56
CA TYR A 32 1.02 21.39 20.85
C TYR A 32 0.78 21.52 19.33
N ILE A 33 0.07 20.60 18.69
CA ILE A 33 -0.29 20.70 17.26
C ILE A 33 -1.47 21.66 17.02
N LEU A 34 -2.42 21.79 17.93
CA LEU A 34 -3.49 22.81 17.86
C LEU A 34 -2.97 24.22 18.17
N GLU A 35 -1.93 24.31 18.99
CA GLU A 35 -1.31 25.53 19.51
C GLU A 35 -0.12 25.98 18.65
N LEU A 36 0.24 25.18 17.64
CA LEU A 36 0.94 25.67 16.45
C LEU A 36 0.04 26.69 15.76
N ARG A 37 0.28 27.95 16.10
CA ARG A 37 -0.28 29.12 15.47
C ARG A 37 -0.06 29.00 13.96
N ILE A 38 -1.13 29.17 13.19
CA ILE A 38 -1.19 29.10 11.71
C ILE A 38 -0.14 29.99 11.00
N GLU A 39 0.53 30.88 11.75
CA GLU A 39 1.59 31.76 11.27
C GLU A 39 2.93 31.05 10.97
N ASP A 40 3.21 29.87 11.54
CA ASP A 40 4.46 29.13 11.28
C ASP A 40 4.42 28.25 10.02
N PHE A 41 3.26 28.13 9.36
CA PHE A 41 3.11 27.42 8.08
C PHE A 41 3.41 28.28 6.84
N SER A 42 4.27 29.29 6.98
CA SER A 42 4.79 30.08 5.84
C SER A 42 5.61 29.24 4.84
N VAL A 43 5.95 27.98 5.18
CA VAL A 43 6.53 26.97 4.27
C VAL A 43 5.45 26.28 3.38
N LEU A 44 4.17 26.43 3.69
CA LEU A 44 3.03 25.99 2.87
C LEU A 44 2.23 27.16 2.27
N ASP A 45 2.83 28.35 2.14
CA ASP A 45 2.28 29.39 1.26
C ASP A 45 2.55 29.01 -0.20
N LEU A 46 1.93 27.90 -0.64
CA LEU A 46 1.83 27.55 -2.04
C LEU A 46 0.83 28.52 -2.65
N ASN A 47 1.36 29.67 -3.08
CA ASN A 47 0.70 30.61 -3.98
C ASN A 47 -0.16 29.81 -4.98
N HIS A 48 -1.38 30.23 -5.28
CA HIS A 48 -2.35 29.47 -6.10
C HIS A 48 -1.75 28.90 -7.42
N LYS A 49 -0.71 29.53 -7.97
CA LYS A 49 0.05 29.04 -9.14
C LYS A 49 1.01 27.85 -8.87
N SER A 50 1.46 27.66 -7.62
CA SER A 50 2.39 26.61 -7.17
C SER A 50 1.69 25.27 -6.86
N ALA A 51 0.42 25.31 -6.40
CA ALA A 51 -0.37 24.10 -6.21
C ALA A 51 -0.58 23.31 -7.51
N ASP A 52 -0.69 24.03 -8.63
CA ASP A 52 -0.78 23.44 -9.98
C ASP A 52 0.57 22.89 -10.46
N ASN A 53 1.69 23.46 -9.99
CA ASN A 53 3.06 23.08 -10.36
C ASN A 53 3.68 22.01 -9.44
N LEU A 54 2.96 21.54 -8.41
CA LEU A 54 3.50 20.52 -7.53
C LEU A 54 3.69 19.22 -8.32
N THR A 55 4.95 18.79 -8.44
CA THR A 55 5.30 17.55 -9.13
C THR A 55 4.48 16.40 -8.55
N VAL A 56 4.24 15.37 -9.36
CA VAL A 56 3.50 14.18 -8.93
C VAL A 56 4.11 13.58 -7.65
N ALA A 57 5.42 13.67 -7.48
CA ALA A 57 6.13 13.28 -6.26
C ALA A 57 5.74 14.14 -5.03
N GLY A 58 5.68 15.47 -5.17
CA GLY A 58 5.26 16.37 -4.10
C GLY A 58 3.82 16.12 -3.65
N LYS A 59 2.89 15.89 -4.59
CA LYS A 59 1.49 15.54 -4.27
C LYS A 59 1.39 14.23 -3.48
N ARG A 60 2.22 13.24 -3.80
CA ARG A 60 2.28 11.95 -3.09
C ARG A 60 2.86 12.10 -1.68
N PHE A 61 3.91 12.90 -1.53
CA PHE A 61 4.49 13.17 -0.22
C PHE A 61 3.48 13.86 0.71
N LEU A 62 2.79 14.89 0.22
CA LEU A 62 1.74 15.57 0.99
C LEU A 62 0.60 14.62 1.39
N LEU A 63 0.20 13.69 0.51
CA LEU A 63 -0.81 12.68 0.85
C LEU A 63 -0.34 11.78 2.02
N ILE A 64 0.90 11.30 1.99
CA ILE A 64 1.48 10.48 3.06
C ILE A 64 1.50 11.25 4.39
N VAL A 65 1.96 12.50 4.36
CA VAL A 65 1.98 13.38 5.54
C VAL A 65 0.58 13.65 6.06
N ALA A 66 -0.38 13.94 5.18
CA ALA A 66 -1.77 14.20 5.55
C ALA A 66 -2.41 12.97 6.21
N ILE A 67 -2.17 11.77 5.67
CA ILE A 67 -2.63 10.51 6.30
C ILE A 67 -1.99 10.36 7.68
N GLY A 68 -0.66 10.49 7.80
CA GLY A 68 0.03 10.37 9.09
C GLY A 68 -0.43 11.37 10.15
N LEU A 69 -0.68 12.62 9.75
CA LEU A 69 -1.26 13.64 10.63
C LEU A 69 -2.70 13.28 11.03
N GLY A 70 -3.51 12.84 10.08
CA GLY A 70 -4.87 12.36 10.34
C GLY A 70 -4.88 11.20 11.34
N LEU A 71 -3.98 10.24 11.20
CA LEU A 71 -3.82 9.16 12.18
C LEU A 71 -3.45 9.72 13.56
N THR A 72 -2.47 10.61 13.64
CA THR A 72 -2.05 11.23 14.91
C THR A 72 -3.20 11.95 15.62
N LEU A 73 -4.02 12.70 14.88
CA LEU A 73 -5.14 13.48 15.42
C LEU A 73 -6.37 12.62 15.76
N PHE A 74 -6.67 11.62 14.93
CA PHE A 74 -7.92 10.85 15.02
C PHE A 74 -7.74 9.43 15.57
N TRP A 75 -6.58 9.07 16.12
CA TRP A 75 -6.33 7.69 16.52
C TRP A 75 -7.21 7.15 17.65
N ASP A 76 -7.76 7.97 18.55
CA ASP A 76 -8.81 7.52 19.48
C ASP A 76 -10.20 7.36 18.84
N SER A 77 -10.38 7.83 17.62
CA SER A 77 -11.68 7.85 16.97
C SER A 77 -12.13 6.43 16.65
N THR A 78 -13.40 6.14 16.95
CA THR A 78 -14.06 4.90 16.56
C THR A 78 -14.14 4.72 15.05
N LEU A 79 -13.98 5.81 14.27
CA LEU A 79 -13.94 5.78 12.81
C LEU A 79 -12.74 5.01 12.26
N LEU A 80 -11.60 5.02 12.98
CA LEU A 80 -10.40 4.30 12.55
C LEU A 80 -10.41 2.84 12.98
N ARG A 81 -11.35 2.42 13.83
CA ARG A 81 -11.43 1.06 14.37
C ARG A 81 -11.42 -0.03 13.28
N PRO A 82 -12.19 0.06 12.18
CA PRO A 82 -12.15 -0.97 11.15
C PRO A 82 -10.75 -1.15 10.56
N VAL A 83 -9.99 -0.07 10.38
CA VAL A 83 -8.62 -0.14 9.84
C VAL A 83 -7.64 -0.62 10.89
N LYS A 84 -7.84 -0.25 12.16
CA LYS A 84 -7.04 -0.79 13.27
C LYS A 84 -7.21 -2.30 13.41
N LEU A 85 -8.43 -2.84 13.27
CA LEU A 85 -8.67 -4.28 13.30
C LEU A 85 -7.93 -5.01 12.19
N LEU A 86 -7.86 -4.42 10.98
CA LEU A 86 -7.04 -4.97 9.90
C LEU A 86 -5.56 -5.04 10.31
N VAL A 87 -5.06 -4.00 10.97
CA VAL A 87 -3.64 -3.96 11.34
C VAL A 87 -3.35 -4.94 12.47
N VAL A 88 -4.21 -5.00 13.49
CA VAL A 88 -4.13 -6.00 14.57
C VAL A 88 -4.16 -7.40 13.97
N LEU A 89 -5.05 -7.67 13.02
CA LEU A 89 -5.09 -8.97 12.36
C LEU A 89 -3.77 -9.31 11.65
N VAL A 90 -3.20 -8.38 10.88
CA VAL A 90 -1.91 -8.60 10.21
C VAL A 90 -0.76 -8.73 11.21
N HIS A 91 -0.82 -8.01 12.32
CA HIS A 91 0.12 -8.13 13.44
C HIS A 91 0.13 -9.56 14.01
N GLU A 92 -1.04 -10.10 14.33
CA GLU A 92 -1.19 -11.49 14.79
C GLU A 92 -0.80 -12.51 13.71
N MET A 93 -1.09 -12.24 12.43
CA MET A 93 -0.64 -13.10 11.33
C MET A 93 0.90 -13.19 11.26
N TRP A 94 1.62 -12.11 11.57
CA TRP A 94 3.09 -12.15 11.62
C TRP A 94 3.61 -12.96 12.80
N HIS A 95 3.02 -12.83 13.99
CA HIS A 95 3.34 -13.73 15.12
C HIS A 95 3.14 -15.19 14.73
N GLY A 96 2.00 -15.51 14.10
CA GLY A 96 1.69 -16.86 13.65
C GLY A 96 2.66 -17.37 12.59
N LEU A 97 3.00 -16.54 11.59
CA LEU A 97 3.91 -16.90 10.52
C LEU A 97 5.32 -17.21 11.04
N LEU A 98 5.86 -16.38 11.93
CA LEU A 98 7.18 -16.63 12.51
C LEU A 98 7.16 -17.77 13.53
N SER A 99 6.03 -18.03 14.18
CA SER A 99 5.86 -19.23 15.02
C SER A 99 5.91 -20.51 14.19
N LEU A 100 5.22 -20.54 13.04
CA LEU A 100 5.32 -21.63 12.08
C LEU A 100 6.75 -21.82 11.58
N ALA A 101 7.44 -20.72 11.22
CA ALA A 101 8.83 -20.76 10.77
C ALA A 101 9.80 -21.22 11.88
N ALA A 102 9.48 -20.96 13.15
CA ALA A 102 10.22 -21.44 14.31
C ALA A 102 9.97 -22.93 14.63
N GLY A 103 9.13 -23.62 13.84
CA GLY A 103 8.84 -25.05 13.99
C GLY A 103 7.71 -25.36 14.97
N VAL A 104 6.94 -24.35 15.39
CA VAL A 104 5.82 -24.49 16.33
C VAL A 104 4.51 -24.46 15.54
N ARG A 105 3.49 -25.22 15.98
CA ARG A 105 2.20 -25.23 15.31
C ARG A 105 1.42 -23.96 15.63
N LEU A 106 0.89 -23.29 14.62
CA LEU A 106 -0.11 -22.22 14.77
C LEU A 106 -1.50 -22.86 14.87
N ASP A 107 -2.19 -22.64 15.98
CA ASP A 107 -3.52 -23.23 16.23
C ASP A 107 -4.64 -22.25 15.82
N SER A 108 -4.57 -20.99 16.26
CA SER A 108 -5.55 -19.97 15.86
C SER A 108 -5.05 -18.53 16.04
N ILE A 109 -5.71 -17.63 15.32
CA ILE A 109 -5.59 -16.17 15.42
C ILE A 109 -6.97 -15.61 15.75
N GLU A 110 -7.04 -14.85 16.83
CA GLU A 110 -8.26 -14.20 17.30
C GLU A 110 -8.05 -12.69 17.35
N VAL A 111 -9.06 -11.94 16.89
CA VAL A 111 -9.11 -10.49 16.99
C VAL A 111 -10.47 -10.13 17.55
N SER A 112 -10.48 -9.20 18.50
CA SER A 112 -11.71 -8.75 19.15
C SER A 112 -12.04 -7.32 18.77
N TRP A 113 -13.33 -6.95 18.86
CA TRP A 113 -13.83 -5.63 18.48
C TRP A 113 -13.26 -4.46 19.32
N ASN A 114 -12.67 -4.78 20.47
CA ASN A 114 -11.94 -3.85 21.33
C ASN A 114 -10.49 -3.61 20.88
N GLU A 115 -10.10 -4.04 19.67
CA GLU A 115 -8.78 -3.86 19.09
C GLU A 115 -7.68 -4.74 19.75
N SER A 116 -8.08 -5.74 20.57
CA SER A 116 -7.17 -6.75 21.11
C SER A 116 -6.95 -7.90 20.13
N GLY A 117 -5.78 -8.52 20.20
CA GLY A 117 -5.35 -9.63 19.35
C GLY A 117 -4.76 -10.76 20.18
N LYS A 118 -4.89 -11.99 19.67
CA LYS A 118 -4.32 -13.18 20.29
C LYS A 118 -3.91 -14.20 19.25
N THR A 119 -2.67 -14.67 19.34
CA THR A 119 -2.14 -15.77 18.53
C THR A 119 -1.88 -16.97 19.44
N LEU A 120 -2.56 -18.08 19.17
CA LEU A 120 -2.42 -19.35 19.88
C LEU A 120 -1.52 -20.31 19.11
N VAL A 121 -0.47 -20.78 19.77
CA VAL A 121 0.50 -21.71 19.18
C VAL A 121 0.81 -22.86 20.14
N THR A 122 1.13 -24.03 19.60
CA THR A 122 1.46 -25.23 20.40
C THR A 122 2.78 -25.84 19.94
N GLY A 123 3.70 -26.02 20.88
CA GLY A 123 4.99 -26.65 20.66
C GLY A 123 6.12 -25.97 21.42
N ASP A 124 7.32 -26.53 21.29
CA ASP A 124 8.49 -26.06 22.01
C ASP A 124 9.30 -25.08 21.17
N PHE A 125 9.30 -23.82 21.59
CA PHE A 125 10.15 -22.80 20.97
C PHE A 125 11.62 -22.98 21.35
N SER A 126 12.51 -22.82 20.36
CA SER A 126 13.89 -22.41 20.65
C SER A 126 13.90 -20.95 21.15
N THR A 127 14.93 -20.56 21.89
CA THR A 127 15.08 -19.16 22.36
C THR A 127 15.02 -18.17 21.21
N VAL A 128 15.74 -18.41 20.12
CA VAL A 128 15.75 -17.54 18.94
C VAL A 128 14.38 -17.53 18.25
N GLY A 129 13.74 -18.70 18.14
CA GLY A 129 12.41 -18.83 17.55
C GLY A 129 11.34 -18.06 18.32
N PHE A 130 11.37 -18.12 19.66
CA PHE A 130 10.47 -17.35 20.51
C PHE A 130 10.68 -15.84 20.35
N MET A 131 11.94 -15.38 20.40
CA MET A 131 12.27 -13.96 20.19
C MET A 131 11.76 -13.46 18.83
N ALA A 132 12.00 -14.24 17.77
CA ALA A 132 11.55 -13.88 16.43
C ALA A 132 10.01 -13.85 16.34
N ALA A 133 9.31 -14.83 16.91
CA ALA A 133 7.86 -14.89 16.92
C ALA A 133 7.24 -13.72 17.68
N VAL A 134 7.73 -13.40 18.88
CA VAL A 134 7.22 -12.26 19.69
C VAL A 134 7.55 -10.92 19.05
N SER A 135 8.71 -10.78 18.40
CA SER A 135 9.05 -9.53 17.71
C SER A 135 8.36 -9.36 16.34
N ALA A 136 7.75 -10.42 15.82
CA ALA A 136 7.22 -10.44 14.46
C ALA A 136 6.06 -9.45 14.24
N GLY A 137 5.24 -9.18 15.25
CA GLY A 137 4.07 -8.32 15.11
C GLY A 137 4.41 -6.92 14.59
N TYR A 138 5.22 -6.17 15.34
CA TYR A 138 5.64 -4.81 14.95
C TYR A 138 6.60 -4.80 13.76
N ILE A 139 7.59 -5.71 13.69
CA ILE A 139 8.54 -5.76 12.56
C ILE A 139 7.82 -6.11 11.27
N GLY A 140 6.96 -7.11 11.32
CA GLY A 140 6.18 -7.60 10.20
C GLY A 140 5.21 -6.54 9.70
N CYS A 141 4.50 -5.84 10.60
CA CYS A 141 3.66 -4.71 10.21
C CYS A 141 4.47 -3.61 9.51
N ALA A 142 5.64 -3.23 10.04
CA ALA A 142 6.50 -2.26 9.38
C ALA A 142 6.98 -2.73 8.01
N PHE A 143 7.41 -3.99 7.91
CA PHE A 143 7.87 -4.59 6.67
C PHE A 143 6.76 -4.62 5.61
N THR A 144 5.57 -5.12 5.96
CA THR A 144 4.40 -5.12 5.07
C THR A 144 4.02 -3.70 4.68
N GLY A 145 3.96 -2.77 5.63
CA GLY A 145 3.62 -1.38 5.39
C GLY A 145 4.59 -0.69 4.42
N ALA A 146 5.89 -0.85 4.66
CA ALA A 146 6.95 -0.35 3.80
C ALA A 146 6.88 -0.96 2.39
N LEU A 147 6.63 -2.26 2.28
CA LEU A 147 6.50 -2.94 1.00
C LEU A 147 5.28 -2.41 0.22
N LEU A 148 4.10 -2.32 0.83
CA LEU A 148 2.91 -1.79 0.16
C LEU A 148 3.11 -0.34 -0.31
N LEU A 149 3.68 0.50 0.55
CA LEU A 149 3.99 1.90 0.22
C LEU A 149 5.06 2.01 -0.88
N ARG A 150 6.08 1.14 -0.87
CA ARG A 150 7.07 1.07 -1.93
C ARG A 150 6.41 0.83 -3.29
N GLN A 151 5.47 -0.12 -3.35
CA GLN A 151 4.79 -0.47 -4.59
C GLN A 151 3.90 0.66 -5.10
N SER A 152 3.31 1.46 -4.20
CA SER A 152 2.53 2.65 -4.60
C SER A 152 3.39 3.82 -5.07
N LEU A 153 4.62 3.94 -4.56
CA LEU A 153 5.57 4.98 -5.00
C LEU A 153 6.15 4.67 -6.39
N VAL A 154 6.58 3.43 -6.62
CA VAL A 154 7.16 2.99 -7.92
C VAL A 154 6.09 2.92 -9.01
N GLY A 155 4.87 2.49 -8.67
CA GLY A 155 3.73 2.52 -9.59
C GLY A 155 3.67 1.41 -10.65
N ARG A 156 4.58 0.43 -10.64
CA ARG A 156 4.66 -0.63 -11.67
C ARG A 156 3.77 -1.84 -11.40
N LEU A 157 3.65 -2.26 -10.14
CA LEU A 157 3.01 -3.53 -9.76
C LEU A 157 1.84 -3.34 -8.78
N GLU A 158 1.14 -2.22 -8.87
CA GLU A 158 0.17 -1.79 -7.85
C GLU A 158 -1.00 -2.76 -7.71
N ARG A 159 -1.63 -3.11 -8.84
CA ARG A 159 -2.75 -4.06 -8.86
C ARG A 159 -2.31 -5.43 -8.39
N VAL A 160 -1.17 -5.91 -8.90
CA VAL A 160 -0.62 -7.23 -8.53
C VAL A 160 -0.28 -7.30 -7.05
N SER A 161 0.36 -6.27 -6.51
CA SER A 161 0.74 -6.21 -5.10
C SER A 161 -0.50 -6.17 -4.19
N LEU A 162 -1.53 -5.40 -4.58
CA LEU A 162 -2.78 -5.36 -3.81
C LEU A 162 -3.56 -6.67 -3.90
N ILE A 163 -3.60 -7.33 -5.06
CA ILE A 163 -4.22 -8.65 -5.22
C ILE A 163 -3.49 -9.68 -4.38
N LEU A 164 -2.14 -9.70 -4.42
CA LEU A 164 -1.35 -10.63 -3.63
C LEU A 164 -1.61 -10.43 -2.13
N PHE A 165 -1.59 -9.18 -1.67
CA PHE A 165 -1.90 -8.86 -0.28
C PHE A 165 -3.33 -9.30 0.11
N ALA A 166 -4.31 -9.04 -0.75
CA ALA A 166 -5.70 -9.44 -0.54
C ALA A 166 -5.88 -10.96 -0.47
N VAL A 167 -5.26 -11.71 -1.39
CA VAL A 167 -5.31 -13.17 -1.43
C VAL A 167 -4.66 -13.77 -0.20
N LEU A 168 -3.49 -13.26 0.22
CA LEU A 168 -2.83 -13.70 1.44
C LEU A 168 -3.69 -13.43 2.68
N LEU A 169 -4.32 -12.26 2.74
CA LEU A 169 -5.20 -11.89 3.85
C LEU A 169 -6.41 -12.84 3.95
N ILE A 170 -7.08 -13.12 2.82
CA ILE A 170 -8.19 -14.10 2.78
C ILE A 170 -7.70 -15.50 3.15
N TYR A 171 -6.57 -15.92 2.60
CA TYR A 171 -6.01 -17.25 2.82
C TYR A 171 -5.68 -17.50 4.29
N PHE A 172 -4.98 -16.57 4.94
CA PHE A 172 -4.66 -16.70 6.36
C PHE A 172 -5.90 -16.63 7.24
N SER A 173 -6.85 -15.73 6.94
CA SER A 173 -8.12 -15.69 7.67
C SER A 173 -8.89 -17.00 7.52
N TRP A 174 -8.96 -17.57 6.33
CA TRP A 174 -9.67 -18.82 6.10
C TRP A 174 -9.07 -20.00 6.88
N LEU A 175 -7.74 -20.07 7.00
CA LEU A 175 -7.06 -21.20 7.64
C LEU A 175 -6.93 -21.09 9.16
N PHE A 176 -6.72 -19.88 9.68
CA PHE A 176 -6.25 -19.70 11.06
C PHE A 176 -7.20 -18.88 11.94
N THR A 177 -8.34 -18.41 11.43
CA THR A 177 -9.35 -17.69 12.25
C THR A 177 -10.62 -18.53 12.39
N SER A 178 -11.42 -18.26 13.42
CA SER A 178 -12.67 -19.00 13.59
C SER A 178 -13.71 -18.49 12.58
N PRO A 179 -14.45 -19.37 11.88
CA PRO A 179 -15.48 -18.94 10.93
C PRO A 179 -16.48 -17.98 11.59
N LEU A 180 -16.78 -16.87 10.90
CA LEU A 180 -17.74 -15.85 11.34
C LEU A 180 -17.34 -15.07 12.59
N ASP A 181 -16.07 -15.12 13.02
CA ASP A 181 -15.55 -14.24 14.06
C ASP A 181 -15.11 -12.86 13.49
N THR A 182 -14.67 -11.97 14.37
CA THR A 182 -14.23 -10.61 13.97
C THR A 182 -12.95 -10.66 13.12
N ALA A 183 -12.02 -11.58 13.39
CA ALA A 183 -10.78 -11.74 12.63
C ALA A 183 -11.05 -12.23 11.20
N PHE A 184 -11.94 -13.21 11.05
CA PHE A 184 -12.43 -13.75 9.80
C PHE A 184 -13.07 -12.65 8.97
N TYR A 185 -14.09 -11.95 9.50
CA TYR A 185 -14.76 -10.86 8.78
C TYR A 185 -13.81 -9.74 8.40
N THR A 186 -12.87 -9.39 9.27
CA THR A 186 -11.88 -8.36 8.99
C THR A 186 -11.00 -8.77 7.81
N GLY A 187 -10.39 -9.95 7.85
CA GLY A 187 -9.47 -10.36 6.80
C GLY A 187 -10.15 -10.70 5.48
N THR A 188 -11.28 -11.43 5.51
CA THR A 188 -12.03 -11.71 4.27
C THR A 188 -12.68 -10.46 3.71
N GLY A 189 -13.22 -9.58 4.58
CA GLY A 189 -13.87 -8.33 4.18
C GLY A 189 -12.89 -7.36 3.51
N TYR A 190 -11.75 -7.10 4.15
CA TYR A 190 -10.71 -6.26 3.54
C TYR A 190 -10.08 -6.92 2.31
N GLY A 191 -9.87 -8.23 2.33
CA GLY A 191 -9.36 -8.95 1.17
C GLY A 191 -10.28 -8.78 -0.04
N LEU A 192 -11.58 -9.01 0.12
CA LEU A 192 -12.56 -8.80 -0.95
C LEU A 192 -12.61 -7.32 -1.39
N ALA A 193 -12.59 -6.38 -0.44
CA ALA A 193 -12.56 -4.95 -0.76
C ALA A 193 -11.31 -4.57 -1.58
N PHE A 194 -10.14 -5.11 -1.23
CA PHE A 194 -8.90 -4.89 -1.97
C PHE A 194 -8.91 -5.55 -3.36
N LEU A 195 -9.52 -6.72 -3.52
CA LEU A 195 -9.75 -7.32 -4.84
C LEU A 195 -10.64 -6.43 -5.71
N VAL A 196 -11.72 -5.86 -5.15
CA VAL A 196 -12.58 -4.90 -5.86
C VAL A 196 -11.78 -3.66 -6.27
N LEU A 197 -11.04 -3.06 -5.34
CA LEU A 197 -10.20 -1.88 -5.62
C LEU A 197 -9.12 -2.17 -6.68
N ALA A 198 -8.52 -3.36 -6.67
CA ALA A 198 -7.59 -3.78 -7.70
C ALA A 198 -8.28 -4.02 -9.06
N GLY A 199 -9.54 -4.47 -9.04
CA GLY A 199 -10.40 -4.60 -10.23
C GLY A 199 -10.73 -3.25 -10.88
N LEU A 200 -10.94 -2.20 -10.08
CA LEU A 200 -11.25 -0.84 -10.55
C LEU A 200 -10.06 -0.12 -11.24
N GLY A 201 -8.85 -0.65 -11.14
CA GLY A 201 -7.68 -0.19 -11.89
C GLY A 201 -6.49 0.23 -11.02
N GLN A 202 -5.48 0.83 -11.64
CA GLN A 202 -4.20 1.16 -10.97
C GLN A 202 -4.35 2.29 -9.94
N ARG A 203 -5.13 3.33 -10.25
CA ARG A 203 -5.34 4.48 -9.35
C ARG A 203 -5.95 4.11 -7.99
N PRO A 204 -7.09 3.39 -7.92
CA PRO A 204 -7.63 2.94 -6.64
C PRO A 204 -6.71 1.96 -5.92
N ALA A 205 -6.02 1.08 -6.65
CA ALA A 205 -5.04 0.17 -6.06
C ALA A 205 -3.87 0.93 -5.40
N ARG A 206 -3.31 1.94 -6.09
CA ARG A 206 -2.28 2.84 -5.55
C ARG A 206 -2.73 3.54 -4.29
N GLY A 207 -3.96 4.05 -4.29
CA GLY A 207 -4.55 4.72 -3.14
C GLY A 207 -4.64 3.79 -1.94
N ALA A 208 -5.17 2.57 -2.14
CA ALA A 208 -5.25 1.56 -1.09
C ALA A 208 -3.89 1.17 -0.54
N LEU A 209 -2.91 0.88 -1.40
CA LEU A 209 -1.54 0.55 -1.01
C LEU A 209 -0.89 1.67 -0.20
N THR A 210 -1.07 2.93 -0.61
CA THR A 210 -0.53 4.09 0.09
C THR A 210 -1.17 4.23 1.47
N THR A 211 -2.50 4.20 1.55
CA THR A 211 -3.24 4.37 2.81
C THR A 211 -2.93 3.26 3.81
N VAL A 212 -3.01 1.99 3.37
CA VAL A 212 -2.73 0.83 4.23
C VAL A 212 -1.26 0.79 4.63
N GLY A 213 -0.35 1.08 3.69
CA GLY A 213 1.08 1.12 3.95
C GLY A 213 1.47 2.13 5.02
N VAL A 214 0.95 3.35 4.94
CA VAL A 214 1.16 4.39 5.96
C VAL A 214 0.56 3.96 7.31
N PHE A 215 -0.64 3.37 7.30
CA PHE A 215 -1.29 2.92 8.53
C PHE A 215 -0.46 1.84 9.25
N PHE A 216 0.09 0.88 8.51
CA PHE A 216 0.91 -0.20 9.09
C PHE A 216 2.23 0.31 9.67
N LEU A 217 2.89 1.24 8.96
CA LEU A 217 4.10 1.89 9.47
C LEU A 217 3.82 2.69 10.74
N PHE A 218 2.75 3.47 10.75
CA PHE A 218 2.35 4.26 11.91
C PHE A 218 1.99 3.37 13.10
N TYR A 219 1.22 2.31 12.86
CA TYR A 219 0.82 1.36 13.90
C TYR A 219 2.03 0.63 14.48
N SER A 220 2.98 0.17 13.65
CA SER A 220 4.18 -0.53 14.11
C SER A 220 5.02 0.33 15.07
N LEU A 221 5.20 1.62 14.76
CA LEU A 221 5.85 2.56 15.69
C LEU A 221 5.01 2.74 16.96
N PHE A 222 3.70 2.90 16.81
CA PHE A 222 2.80 3.13 17.94
C PHE A 222 2.77 1.95 18.92
N ASP A 223 2.69 0.72 18.39
CA ASP A 223 2.76 -0.53 19.14
C ASP A 223 3.98 -0.55 20.06
N LEU A 224 5.09 -0.02 19.55
CA LEU A 224 6.37 0.00 20.24
C LEU A 224 6.54 1.19 21.21
N PHE A 225 5.59 2.12 21.29
CA PHE A 225 5.61 3.22 22.27
C PHE A 225 4.56 3.06 23.38
N ASP A 226 3.75 2.00 23.35
CA ASP A 226 2.65 1.79 24.30
C ASP A 226 3.08 1.34 25.71
N PHE A 227 4.39 1.09 25.91
CA PHE A 227 5.03 0.81 27.22
C PHE A 227 4.79 1.89 28.27
N THR A 228 4.42 3.09 27.86
CA THR A 228 4.16 4.21 28.78
C THR A 228 2.84 4.07 29.55
N ARG A 229 1.95 3.14 29.16
CA ARG A 229 0.62 3.00 29.74
C ARG A 229 0.40 1.65 30.42
N ASP A 230 0.81 0.58 29.76
CA ASP A 230 0.62 -0.78 30.26
C ASP A 230 1.86 -1.61 29.95
N VAL A 231 2.83 -1.55 30.87
CA VAL A 231 4.13 -2.18 30.71
C VAL A 231 3.98 -3.70 30.53
N ASP A 232 2.90 -4.32 30.99
CA ASP A 232 2.81 -5.79 31.09
C ASP A 232 2.03 -6.46 29.94
N SER A 233 1.52 -5.71 28.96
CA SER A 233 0.62 -6.22 27.90
C SER A 233 1.13 -6.04 26.46
N THR A 234 2.36 -5.58 26.29
CA THR A 234 2.99 -5.34 24.98
C THR A 234 3.96 -6.46 24.59
N ASP A 235 4.18 -6.66 23.29
CA ASP A 235 5.08 -7.70 22.79
C ASP A 235 6.51 -7.54 23.29
N ALA A 236 7.03 -6.31 23.38
CA ALA A 236 8.38 -6.11 23.90
C ALA A 236 8.47 -6.37 25.40
N ALA A 237 7.36 -6.26 26.14
CA ALA A 237 7.32 -6.64 27.55
C ALA A 237 7.19 -8.15 27.74
N ILE A 238 6.42 -8.83 26.89
CA ILE A 238 6.42 -10.29 26.79
C ILE A 238 7.86 -10.77 26.54
N LEU A 239 8.57 -10.16 25.60
CA LEU A 239 9.97 -10.46 25.32
C LEU A 239 10.89 -10.14 26.51
N ALA A 240 10.70 -8.98 27.15
CA ALA A 240 11.45 -8.57 28.34
C ALA A 240 11.26 -9.55 29.50
N SER A 241 10.03 -10.01 29.73
CA SER A 241 9.71 -10.97 30.80
C SER A 241 10.35 -12.34 30.55
N TYR A 242 10.35 -12.80 29.29
CA TYR A 242 11.02 -14.03 28.89
C TYR A 242 12.53 -13.95 29.11
N LEU A 243 13.15 -12.84 28.68
CA LEU A 243 14.59 -12.58 28.86
C LEU A 243 15.00 -12.32 30.31
N GLY A 244 14.11 -11.75 31.12
CA GLY A 244 14.37 -11.27 32.46
C GLY A 244 14.04 -12.25 33.59
N SER A 245 13.46 -13.41 33.28
CA SER A 245 12.95 -14.38 34.28
C SER A 245 13.99 -14.91 35.29
N ASP A 246 15.30 -14.79 35.01
CA ASP A 246 16.38 -15.07 35.98
C ASP A 246 17.18 -13.82 36.43
N ALA A 247 17.09 -12.69 35.71
CA ALA A 247 18.07 -11.61 35.85
C ALA A 247 17.62 -10.43 36.73
N LEU A 248 16.32 -10.13 36.83
CA LEU A 248 15.92 -8.84 37.40
C LEU A 248 14.59 -8.90 38.16
N LYS A 249 14.66 -9.19 39.46
CA LYS A 249 13.51 -9.33 40.39
C LYS A 249 12.94 -8.02 40.95
N ASP A 250 13.43 -6.86 40.57
CA ASP A 250 12.95 -5.58 41.13
C ASP A 250 12.98 -4.46 40.08
N GLY A 251 11.81 -3.88 39.76
CA GLY A 251 11.64 -2.61 39.02
C GLY A 251 12.16 -2.51 37.57
N SER A 252 12.69 -3.58 36.99
CA SER A 252 13.55 -3.56 35.80
C SER A 252 12.87 -3.95 34.47
N VAL A 253 11.69 -4.56 34.53
CA VAL A 253 10.95 -5.02 33.34
C VAL A 253 10.59 -3.81 32.48
N GLY A 254 10.21 -2.69 33.10
CA GLY A 254 9.98 -1.43 32.40
C GLY A 254 11.22 -0.90 31.68
N PHE A 255 12.38 -0.87 32.35
CA PHE A 255 13.63 -0.42 31.72
C PHE A 255 14.07 -1.33 30.56
N THR A 256 13.92 -2.65 30.75
CA THR A 256 14.26 -3.65 29.74
C THR A 256 13.31 -3.56 28.54
N ALA A 257 12.00 -3.45 28.79
CA ALA A 257 11.00 -3.27 27.76
C ALA A 257 11.27 -1.98 26.97
N VAL A 258 11.50 -0.84 27.63
CA VAL A 258 11.88 0.42 26.96
C VAL A 258 13.13 0.26 26.11
N THR A 259 14.17 -0.42 26.61
CA THR A 259 15.40 -0.65 25.86
C THR A 259 15.14 -1.49 24.60
N ILE A 260 14.38 -2.59 24.73
CA ILE A 260 13.97 -3.45 23.63
C ILE A 260 13.17 -2.63 22.60
N SER A 261 12.26 -1.77 23.06
CA SER A 261 11.44 -0.90 22.22
C SER A 261 12.27 0.13 21.45
N LEU A 262 13.27 0.74 22.07
CA LEU A 262 14.18 1.66 21.37
C LEU A 262 14.99 0.94 20.30
N ILE A 263 15.52 -0.25 20.61
CA ILE A 263 16.28 -1.08 19.65
C ILE A 263 15.40 -1.46 18.46
N TRP A 264 14.20 -1.98 18.70
CA TRP A 264 13.30 -2.39 17.62
C TRP A 264 12.75 -1.19 16.84
N THR A 265 12.57 -0.03 17.47
CA THR A 265 12.20 1.21 16.78
C THR A 265 13.28 1.56 15.75
N ALA A 266 14.55 1.54 16.16
CA ALA A 266 15.67 1.79 15.25
C ALA A 266 15.71 0.78 14.10
N ILE A 267 15.45 -0.51 14.39
CA ILE A 267 15.39 -1.57 13.35
C ILE A 267 14.22 -1.34 12.39
N ILE A 268 13.02 -1.02 12.88
CA ILE A 268 11.85 -0.71 12.06
C ILE A 268 12.12 0.48 11.16
N LEU A 269 12.71 1.55 11.70
CA LEU A 269 13.07 2.74 10.92
C LEU A 269 14.11 2.40 9.85
N LEU A 270 15.10 1.57 10.18
CA LEU A 270 16.11 1.10 9.24
C LEU A 270 15.48 0.26 8.11
N VAL A 271 14.66 -0.73 8.44
CA VAL A 271 13.96 -1.58 7.46
C VAL A 271 13.08 -0.73 6.55
N SER A 272 12.32 0.19 7.13
CA SER A 272 11.45 1.12 6.38
C SER A 272 12.27 2.01 5.45
N TYR A 273 13.40 2.55 5.93
CA TYR A 273 14.32 3.34 5.12
C TYR A 273 14.90 2.53 3.97
N LEU A 274 15.40 1.33 4.21
CA LEU A 274 16.01 0.47 3.19
C LEU A 274 15.01 0.09 2.09
N LEU A 275 13.74 -0.14 2.44
CA LEU A 275 12.69 -0.47 1.46
C LEU A 275 12.20 0.75 0.68
N LEU A 276 12.06 1.91 1.34
CA LEU A 276 11.46 3.11 0.74
C LEU A 276 12.47 4.02 0.04
N ALA A 277 13.71 4.13 0.52
CA ALA A 277 14.69 5.05 -0.05
C ALA A 277 14.98 4.77 -1.54
N PRO A 278 15.15 3.51 -2.00
CA PRO A 278 15.30 3.23 -3.43
C PRO A 278 14.05 3.61 -4.23
N ALA A 279 12.86 3.37 -3.69
CA ALA A 279 11.61 3.70 -4.36
C ALA A 279 11.34 5.19 -4.44
N VAL A 280 11.74 5.97 -3.44
CA VAL A 280 11.68 7.45 -3.50
C VAL A 280 12.63 7.96 -4.58
N ARG A 281 13.86 7.43 -4.65
CA ARG A 281 14.83 7.79 -5.70
C ARG A 281 14.30 7.45 -7.09
N GLU A 282 13.74 6.25 -7.26
CA GLU A 282 13.11 5.83 -8.52
C GLU A 282 11.91 6.72 -8.86
N ALA A 283 11.02 7.01 -7.91
CA ALA A 283 9.84 7.85 -8.12
C ALA A 283 10.18 9.30 -8.47
N VAL A 284 11.30 9.84 -7.96
CA VAL A 284 11.80 11.17 -8.34
C VAL A 284 12.40 11.13 -9.75
N HIS A 285 13.18 10.11 -10.08
CA HIS A 285 13.82 10.01 -11.40
C HIS A 285 12.80 9.91 -12.54
N TYR A 286 11.69 9.19 -12.36
CA TYR A 286 10.59 9.14 -13.34
C TYR A 286 9.66 10.37 -13.31
N ALA A 287 9.85 11.31 -12.39
CA ALA A 287 9.07 12.54 -12.31
C ALA A 287 9.74 13.72 -13.05
N GLU A 288 11.02 13.61 -13.39
CA GLU A 288 11.67 14.53 -14.32
C GLU A 288 11.21 14.20 -15.75
N PRO A 289 10.74 15.18 -16.53
CA PRO A 289 10.41 14.93 -17.93
C PRO A 289 11.69 14.46 -18.62
N GLU A 290 11.59 13.39 -19.44
CA GLU A 290 12.68 13.04 -20.35
C GLU A 290 13.09 14.33 -21.06
N ALA A 291 14.34 14.74 -20.85
CA ALA A 291 14.92 15.82 -21.64
C ALA A 291 14.67 15.44 -23.10
N PRO A 292 14.28 16.39 -23.97
CA PRO A 292 14.15 16.09 -25.39
C PRO A 292 15.44 15.36 -25.79
N GLU A 293 15.31 14.17 -26.38
CA GLU A 293 16.46 13.60 -27.08
C GLU A 293 16.98 14.72 -27.96
N ASP A 294 18.21 15.17 -27.70
CA ASP A 294 18.88 16.08 -28.61
C ASP A 294 18.91 15.32 -29.93
N ASP A 295 17.98 15.66 -30.82
CA ASP A 295 18.02 15.28 -32.22
C ASP A 295 19.43 15.65 -32.66
N VAL A 296 20.28 14.64 -32.79
CA VAL A 296 21.64 14.79 -33.26
C VAL A 296 21.50 15.46 -34.60
N ALA A 297 21.77 16.76 -34.62
CA ALA A 297 21.80 17.55 -35.82
C ALA A 297 22.78 16.85 -36.77
N GLY A 298 22.23 16.13 -37.74
CA GLY A 298 23.00 15.60 -38.86
C GLY A 298 23.76 16.75 -39.49
N PRO A 299 25.01 16.55 -39.95
CA PRO A 299 25.81 17.63 -40.49
C PRO A 299 25.03 18.33 -41.61
N ALA A 300 24.90 19.64 -41.50
CA ALA A 300 24.33 20.50 -42.53
C ALA A 300 24.97 20.13 -43.89
N GLN A 301 24.18 19.54 -44.78
CA GLN A 301 24.59 19.37 -46.17
C GLN A 301 24.69 20.77 -46.77
N GLY A 302 25.92 21.17 -47.03
CA GLY A 302 26.25 22.44 -47.66
C GLY A 302 25.53 22.60 -49.00
N ALA A 303 25.12 23.84 -49.26
CA ALA A 303 24.67 24.29 -50.55
C ALA A 303 25.69 23.90 -51.63
N ALA A 304 25.33 22.93 -52.47
CA ALA A 304 25.99 22.72 -53.75
C ALA A 304 25.28 23.64 -54.77
N GLU A 305 25.92 24.76 -55.03
CA GLU A 305 25.63 25.64 -56.16
C GLU A 305 25.91 24.87 -57.45
N PHE A 306 24.86 24.50 -58.19
CA PHE A 306 24.96 23.87 -59.50
C PHE A 306 24.86 24.95 -60.57
N ASP A 307 26.03 25.33 -61.09
CA ASP A 307 26.21 26.29 -62.18
C ASP A 307 25.85 25.63 -63.53
N MET A 308 24.89 26.21 -64.26
CA MET A 308 24.44 25.75 -65.58
C MET A 308 24.99 26.69 -66.66
N PRO A 309 25.66 26.20 -67.71
CA PRO A 309 26.19 27.06 -68.76
C PRO A 309 25.08 27.53 -69.71
N ALA A 310 25.16 28.81 -70.07
CA ALA A 310 24.26 29.49 -70.99
C ALA A 310 24.35 28.95 -72.43
N ASP A 311 23.21 28.83 -73.10
CA ASP A 311 23.10 28.77 -74.56
C ASP A 311 22.10 29.85 -75.04
N PRO A 312 22.45 30.72 -76.01
CA PRO A 312 21.65 31.88 -76.38
C PRO A 312 20.79 31.61 -77.63
N GLY A 313 19.48 31.83 -77.57
CA GLY A 313 18.67 31.71 -78.79
C GLY A 313 17.19 32.01 -78.67
N ALA A 314 16.82 33.18 -79.20
CA ALA A 314 15.61 33.43 -79.98
C ALA A 314 14.22 33.55 -79.29
N SER A 315 13.75 34.81 -79.31
CA SER A 315 12.43 35.30 -79.79
C SER A 315 11.13 35.06 -79.01
N ILE A 316 10.72 36.14 -78.31
CA ILE A 316 9.42 36.87 -78.19
C ILE A 316 8.09 36.28 -78.78
N PRO A 317 6.87 36.78 -78.41
CA PRO A 317 5.95 36.31 -77.36
C PRO A 317 4.47 36.16 -77.87
N ALA A 318 3.48 36.28 -76.96
CA ALA A 318 2.03 36.54 -77.15
C ALA A 318 1.11 35.30 -77.10
N ASP A 319 -0.11 35.32 -76.56
CA ASP A 319 -1.09 36.41 -76.47
C ASP A 319 -2.09 36.16 -75.30
N PRO A 320 -2.66 37.20 -74.64
CA PRO A 320 -3.64 37.09 -73.58
C PRO A 320 -5.06 37.32 -74.13
N ASN A 321 -5.86 36.26 -74.31
CA ASN A 321 -7.29 36.40 -74.61
C ASN A 321 -8.13 35.17 -74.21
N SER A 322 -8.73 35.25 -73.00
CA SER A 322 -10.16 34.98 -72.71
C SER A 322 -10.71 33.51 -72.79
N PRO A 323 -11.96 33.21 -72.35
CA PRO A 323 -12.47 33.23 -70.96
C PRO A 323 -13.34 31.99 -70.55
N GLY A 324 -13.39 31.69 -69.23
CA GLY A 324 -14.56 31.14 -68.48
C GLY A 324 -15.11 29.72 -68.73
N MET A 325 -15.29 28.92 -67.66
CA MET A 325 -16.51 28.13 -67.42
C MET A 325 -16.60 27.56 -65.97
N VAL A 326 -17.84 27.52 -65.47
CA VAL A 326 -18.33 27.10 -64.15
C VAL A 326 -18.82 25.63 -64.20
N ALA A 327 -19.03 25.01 -63.02
CA ALA A 327 -19.83 23.80 -62.68
C ALA A 327 -19.00 22.51 -62.48
N GLN A 328 -19.28 21.56 -61.57
CA GLN A 328 -20.36 21.26 -60.61
C GLN A 328 -19.87 20.12 -59.68
N ALA A 329 -20.49 19.92 -58.51
CA ALA A 329 -20.31 18.73 -57.64
C ALA A 329 -21.54 17.80 -57.71
N PRO A 330 -21.37 16.46 -57.57
CA PRO A 330 -22.11 15.67 -56.56
C PRO A 330 -21.24 14.48 -56.03
N GLY A 331 -21.53 13.70 -54.99
CA GLY A 331 -22.65 13.42 -54.09
C GLY A 331 -22.34 12.09 -53.35
N PHE A 332 -22.82 11.92 -52.11
CA PHE A 332 -22.63 10.74 -51.24
C PHE A 332 -23.56 9.56 -51.63
N GLU A 333 -23.11 8.30 -51.46
CA GLU A 333 -23.95 7.08 -51.49
C GLU A 333 -23.73 6.21 -50.23
N GLU A 334 -24.83 5.81 -49.58
CA GLU A 334 -24.93 4.79 -48.51
C GLU A 334 -25.24 3.38 -49.10
N PRO A 335 -24.92 2.26 -48.40
CA PRO A 335 -25.27 0.92 -48.86
C PRO A 335 -26.58 0.37 -48.25
N PRO A 336 -27.31 -0.55 -48.92
CA PRO A 336 -28.64 -0.99 -48.51
C PRO A 336 -28.68 -2.30 -47.69
N GLU A 337 -29.72 -2.41 -46.86
CA GLU A 337 -30.19 -3.60 -46.16
C GLU A 337 -30.91 -4.59 -47.10
N ALA A 338 -30.90 -5.89 -46.76
CA ALA A 338 -31.72 -6.91 -47.41
C ALA A 338 -32.46 -7.76 -46.35
N GLU A 339 -33.78 -7.63 -46.34
CA GLU A 339 -34.74 -8.41 -45.54
C GLU A 339 -35.13 -9.75 -46.18
N ALA A 340 -35.71 -10.57 -45.31
CA ALA A 340 -36.27 -11.91 -45.41
C ALA A 340 -37.12 -12.29 -46.64
N MET A 341 -37.09 -13.59 -46.96
CA MET A 341 -38.22 -14.33 -47.54
C MET A 341 -38.31 -15.72 -46.90
N ALA A 342 -39.52 -16.06 -46.45
CA ALA A 342 -39.91 -17.30 -45.82
C ALA A 342 -40.48 -18.32 -46.82
N GLY A 343 -40.49 -19.62 -46.47
CA GLY A 343 -41.44 -20.57 -47.05
C GLY A 343 -41.10 -22.07 -46.99
N ALA A 344 -41.93 -22.81 -46.25
CA ALA A 344 -42.17 -24.27 -46.26
C ALA A 344 -41.04 -25.18 -45.72
N GLY A 345 -41.21 -26.03 -44.70
CA GLY A 345 -42.39 -26.66 -44.13
C GLY A 345 -42.27 -28.17 -44.30
N LEU A 346 -41.76 -28.89 -43.29
CA LEU A 346 -42.01 -30.32 -43.08
C LEU A 346 -41.81 -30.65 -41.59
N ASP A 347 -42.87 -31.17 -41.02
CA ASP A 347 -43.06 -31.68 -39.66
C ASP A 347 -42.68 -33.16 -39.62
N THR A 348 -41.83 -33.58 -38.68
CA THR A 348 -41.84 -34.93 -38.08
C THR A 348 -41.19 -34.86 -36.71
N GLY A 349 -42.00 -34.92 -35.66
CA GLY A 349 -41.54 -35.04 -34.27
C GLY A 349 -40.85 -36.36 -33.95
N TRP A 350 -40.09 -36.38 -32.86
CA TRP A 350 -40.19 -37.33 -31.73
C TRP A 350 -38.99 -37.18 -30.77
N ASN A 351 -39.31 -36.91 -29.51
CA ASN A 351 -38.76 -37.48 -28.26
C ASN A 351 -37.24 -37.66 -28.06
N SER A 352 -36.74 -37.00 -27.00
CA SER A 352 -35.81 -37.61 -26.03
C SER A 352 -36.46 -38.84 -25.36
N PRO A 353 -35.74 -39.84 -24.78
CA PRO A 353 -34.45 -39.71 -24.09
C PRO A 353 -33.44 -40.87 -24.30
N GLU A 354 -32.21 -40.67 -23.82
CA GLU A 354 -31.45 -41.64 -22.99
C GLU A 354 -30.36 -40.90 -22.21
#